data_AF-A0A6A5KMX8-F1
#
_entry.id   AF-A0A6A5KMX8-F1
#
_cell.length_a   1.000
_cell.length_b   1.000
_cell.length_c   1.000
_cell.angle_alpha   90.00
_cell.angle_beta   90.00
_cell.angle_gamma   90.00
#
_symmetry.space_group_name_H-M   'P 1'
#
loop_
_entity.id
_entity.type
_entity.pdbx_description
1 polymer ?
#
loop_
_entity_poly.entity_id
_entity_poly.type
_entity_poly.pdbx_seq_one_letter_code
_entity_poly.pdbx_strand_id
1 'polypeptide(L)'
;MAESANPTGTWTDAFPAPRATAPTISREEALSDLSSPDLLLVDVRRTDYEGGTIKGSINLPAQSFFMNRGVLYDLCKRAGVKRIAFYCASNGRGPRCSGWFADYIIEKGDEQMTSLTLGGGIKGWVKDGEPYTQQMDRFEPEYWKQFD
;
A
#
# COMPACT_ATOMS: atom_id res chain seq x y z
N MET A 1 39.20 -5.11 7.04
CA MET A 1 38.04 -4.41 6.45
C MET A 1 37.61 -5.25 5.26
N ALA A 2 36.62 -6.13 5.44
CA ALA A 2 36.10 -6.91 4.31
C ALA A 2 35.13 -6.00 3.54
N GLU A 3 35.41 -5.78 2.26
CA GLU A 3 34.46 -5.14 1.35
C GLU A 3 33.19 -6.00 1.31
N SER A 4 32.10 -5.45 1.81
CA SER A 4 30.77 -6.03 1.64
C SER A 4 30.42 -5.94 0.16
N ALA A 5 30.37 -7.08 -0.51
CA ALA A 5 29.81 -7.18 -1.85
C ALA A 5 28.39 -6.60 -1.83
N ASN A 6 28.14 -5.57 -2.65
CA ASN A 6 26.79 -5.05 -2.85
C ASN A 6 25.92 -6.19 -3.38
N PRO A 7 24.81 -6.56 -2.71
CA PRO A 7 23.90 -7.55 -3.24
C PRO A 7 23.38 -7.04 -4.59
N THR A 8 23.63 -7.79 -5.65
CA THR A 8 23.21 -7.49 -7.02
C THR A 8 21.70 -7.71 -7.25
N GLY A 9 20.95 -8.06 -6.19
CA GLY A 9 19.51 -8.28 -6.24
C GLY A 9 18.74 -6.99 -5.95
N THR A 10 17.68 -6.75 -6.72
CA THR A 10 16.67 -5.76 -6.36
C THR A 10 15.92 -6.25 -5.12
N TRP A 11 15.32 -5.36 -4.32
CA TRP A 11 14.56 -5.77 -3.12
C TRP A 11 13.42 -6.76 -3.44
N THR A 12 12.97 -6.81 -4.69
CA THR A 12 11.98 -7.78 -5.16
C THR A 12 12.53 -9.20 -5.23
N ASP A 13 13.83 -9.40 -5.41
CA ASP A 13 14.47 -10.72 -5.56
C ASP A 13 14.64 -11.45 -4.22
N ALA A 14 14.50 -10.73 -3.10
CA ALA A 14 14.60 -11.30 -1.76
C ALA A 14 13.42 -12.23 -1.41
N PHE A 15 12.31 -12.16 -2.16
CA PHE A 15 11.06 -12.87 -1.88
C PHE A 15 10.41 -13.38 -3.19
N PRO A 16 9.61 -14.46 -3.14
CA PRO A 16 8.92 -14.98 -4.32
C PRO A 16 8.00 -13.93 -4.96
N ALA A 17 7.77 -14.04 -6.27
CA ALA A 17 6.72 -13.26 -6.92
C ALA A 17 5.34 -13.66 -6.35
N PRO A 18 4.40 -12.71 -6.22
CA PRO A 18 3.03 -13.05 -5.82
C PRO A 18 2.39 -13.96 -6.87
N ARG A 19 1.58 -14.93 -6.42
CA ARG A 19 0.83 -15.86 -7.27
C ARG A 19 -0.52 -15.27 -7.67
N ALA A 20 -1.16 -14.55 -6.74
CA ALA A 20 -2.40 -13.85 -6.96
C ALA A 20 -2.17 -12.41 -7.48
N THR A 21 -3.10 -11.97 -8.32
CA THR A 21 -3.24 -10.56 -8.70
C THR A 21 -4.41 -9.97 -7.92
N ALA A 22 -4.12 -9.06 -7.00
CA ALA A 22 -5.17 -8.36 -6.26
C ALA A 22 -5.94 -7.40 -7.18
N PRO A 23 -7.28 -7.34 -7.09
CA PRO A 23 -8.08 -6.37 -7.84
C PRO A 23 -7.72 -4.92 -7.47
N THR A 24 -8.06 -4.00 -8.36
CA THR A 24 -7.83 -2.57 -8.16
C THR A 24 -9.09 -1.91 -7.58
N ILE A 25 -8.94 -1.11 -6.53
CA ILE A 25 -9.96 -0.17 -6.05
C ILE A 25 -9.70 1.20 -6.68
N SER A 26 -10.75 1.88 -7.13
CA SER A 26 -10.63 3.23 -7.67
C SER A 26 -10.37 4.24 -6.55
N ARG A 27 -9.87 5.43 -6.90
CA ARG A 27 -9.63 6.47 -5.89
C ARG A 27 -10.94 7.06 -5.40
N GLU A 28 -11.94 7.14 -6.29
CA GLU A 28 -13.30 7.58 -5.98
C GLU A 28 -13.95 6.66 -4.94
N GLU A 29 -13.85 5.33 -5.11
CA GLU A 29 -14.37 4.36 -4.16
C GLU A 29 -13.61 4.43 -2.84
N ALA A 30 -12.27 4.48 -2.89
CA ALA A 30 -11.45 4.60 -1.68
C ALA A 30 -11.72 5.90 -0.90
N LEU A 31 -12.00 7.01 -1.59
CA LEU A 31 -12.36 8.28 -0.98
C LEU A 31 -13.74 8.21 -0.30
N SER A 32 -14.74 7.64 -0.98
CA SER A 32 -16.08 7.43 -0.42
C SER A 32 -16.04 6.59 0.87
N ASP A 33 -15.15 5.61 0.90
CA ASP A 33 -15.06 4.64 1.98
C ASP A 33 -13.97 4.95 3.01
N LEU A 34 -13.33 6.13 2.93
CA LEU A 34 -12.19 6.48 3.78
C LEU A 34 -12.54 6.51 5.28
N SER A 35 -13.81 6.78 5.62
CA SER A 35 -14.32 6.75 6.99
C SER A 35 -14.88 5.39 7.42
N SER A 36 -14.95 4.42 6.50
CA SER A 36 -15.47 3.09 6.78
C SER A 36 -14.48 2.28 7.62
N PRO A 37 -14.92 1.66 8.73
CA PRO A 37 -14.04 0.78 9.51
C PRO A 37 -13.67 -0.49 8.74
N ASP A 38 -14.35 -0.79 7.63
CA ASP A 38 -14.10 -1.99 6.83
C ASP A 38 -12.93 -1.82 5.85
N LEU A 39 -12.43 -0.59 5.61
CA LEU A 39 -11.34 -0.30 4.67
C LEU A 39 -10.10 0.21 5.41
N LEU A 40 -8.96 -0.45 5.16
CA LEU A 40 -7.63 0.03 5.56
C LEU A 40 -6.79 0.33 4.32
N LEU A 41 -6.25 1.55 4.25
CA LEU A 41 -5.22 1.91 3.27
C LEU A 41 -3.83 1.62 3.84
N VAL A 42 -2.98 1.00 3.02
CA VAL A 42 -1.60 0.65 3.38
C VAL A 42 -0.63 1.33 2.42
N ASP A 43 0.11 2.31 2.92
CA ASP A 43 1.19 2.97 2.17
C ASP A 43 2.45 2.10 2.22
N VAL A 44 2.93 1.64 1.07
CA VAL A 44 4.15 0.81 0.98
C VAL A 44 5.39 1.59 0.50
N ARG A 45 5.35 2.92 0.55
CA ARG A 45 6.52 3.80 0.36
C ARG A 45 7.53 3.65 1.49
N ARG A 46 8.78 4.07 1.21
CA ARG A 46 9.89 4.00 2.17
C ARG A 46 10.58 5.35 2.27
N THR A 47 11.66 5.54 1.49
CA THR A 47 12.41 6.80 1.47
C THR A 47 11.65 7.91 0.75
N ASP A 48 10.69 7.54 -0.09
CA ASP A 48 9.77 8.42 -0.80
C ASP A 48 8.44 8.62 -0.06
N TYR A 49 8.39 8.33 1.25
CA TYR A 49 7.27 8.60 2.14
C TYR A 49 7.27 10.09 2.57
N GLU A 50 7.22 10.96 1.57
CA GLU A 50 7.32 12.41 1.67
C GLU A 50 6.07 13.06 1.02
N GLY A 51 5.83 14.35 1.27
CA GLY A 51 4.68 15.07 0.74
C GLY A 51 3.34 14.81 1.44
N GLY A 52 3.36 14.06 2.55
CA GLY A 52 2.18 13.60 3.25
C GLY A 52 1.72 12.20 2.86
N THR A 53 0.65 11.74 3.51
CA THR A 53 0.08 10.39 3.35
C THR A 53 -1.45 10.47 3.32
N ILE A 54 -2.14 9.49 2.75
CA ILE A 54 -3.60 9.46 2.80
C ILE A 54 -4.06 9.27 4.25
N LYS A 55 -5.02 10.06 4.71
CA LYS A 55 -5.51 10.05 6.09
C LYS A 55 -5.98 8.65 6.49
N GLY A 56 -5.62 8.24 7.71
CA GLY A 56 -6.01 6.93 8.26
C GLY A 56 -5.22 5.73 7.68
N SER A 57 -4.29 5.96 6.76
CA SER A 57 -3.42 4.89 6.26
C SER A 57 -2.32 4.51 7.25
N ILE A 58 -1.84 3.27 7.17
CA ILE A 58 -0.64 2.80 7.86
C ILE A 58 0.52 2.67 6.87
N ASN A 59 1.74 3.06 7.26
CA ASN A 59 2.92 2.87 6.42
C ASN A 59 3.63 1.55 6.74
N LEU A 60 3.71 0.66 5.76
CA LEU A 60 4.41 -0.63 5.81
C LEU A 60 5.29 -0.79 4.57
N PRO A 61 6.58 -0.40 4.62
CA PRO A 61 7.47 -0.40 3.47
C PRO A 61 7.54 -1.73 2.71
N ALA A 62 7.44 -1.66 1.39
CA ALA A 62 7.41 -2.84 0.51
C ALA A 62 8.59 -3.81 0.71
N GLN A 63 9.76 -3.26 1.03
CA GLN A 63 11.02 -4.00 1.20
C GLN A 63 10.99 -4.98 2.39
N SER A 64 10.18 -4.70 3.41
CA SER A 64 10.00 -5.57 4.58
C SER A 64 8.60 -6.16 4.67
N PHE A 65 7.66 -5.74 3.82
CA PHE A 65 6.26 -6.09 3.94
C PHE A 65 6.01 -7.61 3.87
N PHE A 66 6.72 -8.34 3.00
CA PHE A 66 6.54 -9.79 2.87
C PHE A 66 6.64 -10.50 4.23
N MET A 67 7.62 -10.16 5.07
CA MET A 67 7.78 -10.76 6.40
C MET A 67 6.68 -10.34 7.39
N ASN A 68 6.02 -9.21 7.15
CA ASN A 68 5.03 -8.61 8.05
C ASN A 68 3.57 -8.92 7.65
N ARG A 69 3.34 -9.60 6.54
CA ARG A 69 1.98 -9.92 6.04
C ARG A 69 1.10 -10.64 7.06
N GLY A 70 1.69 -11.51 7.87
CA GLY A 70 0.95 -12.23 8.92
C GLY A 70 0.48 -11.33 10.07
N VAL A 71 1.34 -10.39 10.50
CA VAL A 71 0.98 -9.43 11.56
C VAL A 71 -0.14 -8.52 11.07
N LEU A 72 -0.05 -8.03 9.84
CA LEU A 72 -1.12 -7.21 9.25
C LEU A 72 -2.45 -7.98 9.18
N TYR A 73 -2.41 -9.24 8.70
CA TYR A 73 -3.60 -10.08 8.63
C TYR A 73 -4.28 -10.24 9.99
N ASP A 74 -3.52 -10.60 11.04
CA ASP A 74 -4.12 -10.81 12.35
C ASP A 74 -4.66 -9.51 12.95
N LEU A 75 -4.02 -8.36 12.67
CA LEU A 75 -4.48 -7.04 13.10
C LEU A 75 -5.80 -6.69 12.43
N CYS A 76 -5.88 -6.81 11.10
CA CYS A 76 -7.11 -6.59 10.33
C CYS A 76 -8.22 -7.53 10.79
N LYS A 77 -7.93 -8.82 11.00
CA LYS A 77 -8.92 -9.80 11.45
C LYS A 77 -9.49 -9.44 12.82
N ARG A 78 -8.65 -9.05 13.77
CA ARG A 78 -9.06 -8.61 15.11
C ARG A 78 -9.84 -7.29 15.10
N ALA A 79 -9.47 -6.37 14.22
CA ALA A 79 -10.14 -5.09 14.05
C ALA A 79 -11.45 -5.18 13.25
N GLY A 80 -11.75 -6.34 12.63
CA GLY A 80 -12.91 -6.51 11.76
C GLY A 80 -12.76 -5.86 10.38
N VAL A 81 -11.55 -5.45 9.99
CA VAL A 81 -11.26 -4.85 8.68
C VAL A 81 -11.34 -5.93 7.60
N LYS A 82 -12.09 -5.67 6.54
CA LYS A 82 -12.34 -6.63 5.46
C LYS A 82 -11.64 -6.29 4.16
N ARG A 83 -11.38 -5.01 3.90
CA ARG A 83 -10.74 -4.53 2.66
C ARG A 83 -9.42 -3.85 3.01
N ILE A 84 -8.33 -4.34 2.43
CA ILE A 84 -6.99 -3.80 2.66
C ILE A 84 -6.42 -3.37 1.31
N ALA A 85 -6.34 -2.06 1.08
CA ALA A 85 -5.87 -1.51 -0.18
C ALA A 85 -4.44 -0.95 -0.07
N PHE A 86 -3.54 -1.50 -0.87
CA PHE A 86 -2.13 -1.11 -0.90
C PHE A 86 -1.87 -0.05 -1.94
N TYR A 87 -1.02 0.92 -1.62
CA TYR A 87 -0.63 1.98 -2.53
C TYR A 87 0.84 2.38 -2.38
N CYS A 88 1.40 2.95 -3.44
CA CYS A 88 2.75 3.50 -3.45
C CYS A 88 2.75 4.84 -4.20
N ALA A 89 3.93 5.39 -4.51
CA ALA A 89 4.03 6.64 -5.26
C ALA A 89 3.27 6.62 -6.60
N SER A 90 3.48 5.60 -7.42
CA SER A 90 2.76 5.40 -8.69
C SER A 90 2.43 3.92 -8.91
N ASN A 91 3.38 3.13 -9.41
CA ASN A 91 3.19 1.75 -9.82
C ASN A 91 4.36 0.84 -9.34
N GLY A 92 4.10 -0.46 -9.20
CA GLY A 92 5.09 -1.50 -8.96
C GLY A 92 5.10 -2.07 -7.53
N ARG A 93 5.25 -1.23 -6.50
CA ARG A 93 5.26 -1.70 -5.10
C ARG A 93 3.86 -2.10 -4.61
N GLY A 94 2.85 -1.25 -4.89
CA GLY A 94 1.46 -1.49 -4.51
C GLY A 94 0.94 -2.86 -5.00
N PRO A 95 0.96 -3.14 -6.32
CA PRO A 95 0.53 -4.43 -6.86
C PRO A 95 1.28 -5.64 -6.30
N ARG A 96 2.59 -5.51 -6.01
CA ARG A 96 3.38 -6.61 -5.45
C ARG A 96 2.97 -6.91 -4.01
N CYS A 97 2.82 -5.88 -3.18
CA CYS A 97 2.41 -6.04 -1.78
C CYS A 97 0.96 -6.53 -1.67
N SER A 98 0.04 -6.00 -2.47
CA SER A 98 -1.34 -6.49 -2.48
C SER A 98 -1.41 -7.94 -2.95
N GLY A 99 -0.63 -8.34 -3.96
CA GLY A 99 -0.53 -9.74 -4.38
C GLY A 99 0.00 -10.66 -3.28
N TRP A 100 1.07 -10.27 -2.58
CA TRP A 100 1.59 -11.04 -1.44
C TRP A 100 0.58 -11.18 -0.30
N PHE A 101 -0.20 -10.13 -0.04
CA PHE A 101 -1.24 -10.19 0.98
C PHE A 101 -2.43 -11.04 0.53
N ALA A 102 -2.80 -10.99 -0.76
CA ALA A 102 -3.82 -11.85 -1.34
C ALA A 102 -3.42 -13.34 -1.23
N ASP A 103 -2.18 -13.68 -1.56
CA ASP A 103 -1.65 -15.04 -1.39
C ASP A 103 -1.78 -15.51 0.06
N TYR A 104 -1.45 -14.64 1.02
CA TYR A 104 -1.53 -14.97 2.43
C TYR A 104 -2.97 -15.16 2.93
N ILE A 105 -3.92 -14.33 2.47
CA ILE A 105 -5.35 -14.49 2.76
C ILE A 105 -5.84 -15.85 2.24
N ILE A 106 -5.47 -16.22 1.00
CA ILE A 106 -5.80 -17.52 0.39
C ILE A 106 -5.20 -18.67 1.19
N GLU A 107 -3.92 -18.56 1.59
CA GLU A 107 -3.24 -19.56 2.44
C GLU A 107 -3.92 -19.76 3.80
N LYS A 108 -4.58 -18.71 4.33
CA LYS A 108 -5.38 -18.78 5.55
C LYS A 108 -6.80 -19.31 5.35
N GLY A 109 -7.26 -19.44 4.10
CA GLY A 109 -8.64 -19.80 3.78
C GLY A 109 -9.66 -18.76 4.23
N ASP A 110 -9.28 -17.48 4.25
CA ASP A 110 -10.18 -16.40 4.66
C ASP A 110 -10.95 -15.84 3.46
N GLU A 111 -12.26 -16.11 3.42
CA GLU A 111 -13.16 -15.63 2.36
C GLU A 111 -13.75 -14.24 2.65
N GLN A 112 -13.54 -13.68 3.85
CA GLN A 112 -14.12 -12.40 4.25
C GLN A 112 -13.17 -11.22 4.02
N MET A 113 -11.86 -11.47 4.02
CA MET A 113 -10.84 -10.45 3.83
C MET A 113 -10.40 -10.39 2.37
N THR A 114 -10.25 -9.19 1.83
CA THR A 114 -9.84 -8.94 0.45
C THR A 114 -8.66 -7.97 0.41
N SER A 115 -7.62 -8.35 -0.32
CA SER A 115 -6.50 -7.47 -0.67
C SER A 115 -6.80 -6.72 -1.96
N LEU A 116 -6.49 -5.43 -2.00
CA LEU A 116 -6.76 -4.51 -3.11
C LEU A 116 -5.50 -3.70 -3.45
N THR A 117 -5.45 -3.16 -4.66
CA THR A 117 -4.46 -2.14 -5.06
C THR A 117 -5.17 -0.81 -5.29
N LEU A 118 -4.72 0.28 -4.68
CA LEU A 118 -5.27 1.61 -4.97
C LEU A 118 -4.77 2.08 -6.34
N GLY A 119 -5.70 2.31 -7.27
CA GLY A 119 -5.38 2.76 -8.62
C GLY A 119 -4.64 4.10 -8.64
N GLY A 120 -3.52 4.17 -9.36
CA GLY A 120 -2.73 5.40 -9.54
C GLY A 120 -1.87 5.83 -8.33
N GLY A 121 -1.98 5.13 -7.20
CA GLY A 121 -1.22 5.43 -5.99
C GLY A 121 -1.47 6.85 -5.46
N ILE A 122 -0.56 7.33 -4.62
CA ILE A 122 -0.70 8.66 -4.01
C ILE A 122 -0.47 9.80 -5.02
N LYS A 123 0.32 9.59 -6.08
CA LYS A 123 0.43 10.61 -7.16
C LYS A 123 -0.92 10.79 -7.88
N GLY A 124 -1.62 9.70 -8.17
CA GLY A 124 -2.98 9.76 -8.71
C GLY A 124 -3.94 10.46 -7.75
N TRP A 125 -3.84 10.15 -6.46
CA TRP A 125 -4.63 10.79 -5.40
C TRP A 125 -4.45 12.32 -5.39
N VAL A 126 -3.21 12.79 -5.40
CA VAL A 126 -2.91 14.23 -5.41
C VAL A 126 -3.37 14.90 -6.70
N LYS A 127 -3.19 14.23 -7.85
CA LYS A 127 -3.57 14.75 -9.16
C LYS A 127 -5.08 15.00 -9.31
N ASP A 128 -5.91 14.25 -8.59
CA ASP A 128 -7.37 14.43 -8.60
C ASP A 128 -7.83 15.64 -7.77
N GLY A 129 -6.90 16.38 -7.15
CA GLY A 129 -7.11 17.72 -6.63
C GLY A 129 -7.72 17.79 -5.23
N GLU A 130 -8.33 18.93 -4.93
CA GLU A 130 -8.73 19.34 -3.58
C GLU A 130 -9.56 18.30 -2.80
N PRO A 131 -10.57 17.63 -3.37
CA PRO A 131 -11.35 16.61 -2.65
C PRO A 131 -10.49 15.48 -2.07
N TYR A 132 -9.35 15.20 -2.70
CA TYR A 132 -8.41 14.17 -2.31
C TYR A 132 -7.29 14.72 -1.43
N THR A 133 -6.70 15.87 -1.78
CA THR A 133 -5.58 16.45 -1.02
C THR A 133 -6.00 16.92 0.37
N GLN A 134 -7.26 17.33 0.56
CA GLN A 134 -7.81 17.63 1.90
C GLN A 134 -7.91 16.38 2.80
N GLN A 135 -7.88 15.18 2.21
CA GLN A 135 -7.88 13.90 2.91
C GLN A 135 -6.47 13.32 3.09
N MET A 136 -5.45 14.18 3.08
CA MET A 136 -4.08 13.78 3.37
C MET A 136 -3.60 14.38 4.70
N ASP A 137 -2.88 13.58 5.46
CA ASP A 137 -2.17 14.05 6.64
C ASP A 137 -0.81 14.61 6.23
N ARG A 138 -0.50 15.82 6.73
CA ARG A 138 0.71 16.59 6.40
C ARG A 138 0.90 16.78 4.89
N PHE A 139 -0.16 17.15 4.18
CA PHE A 139 -0.06 17.49 2.76
C PHE A 139 0.87 18.69 2.55
N GLU A 140 1.91 18.49 1.72
CA GLU A 140 2.88 19.53 1.38
C GLU A 140 2.77 19.85 -0.13
N PRO A 141 1.97 20.87 -0.53
CA PRO A 141 1.70 21.13 -1.95
C PRO A 141 2.97 21.43 -2.76
N GLU A 142 3.97 22.10 -2.17
CA GLU A 142 5.23 22.40 -2.84
C GLU A 142 6.03 21.13 -3.19
N TYR A 143 5.97 20.09 -2.36
CA TYR A 143 6.62 18.81 -2.66
C TYR A 143 6.02 18.19 -3.93
N TRP A 144 4.73 18.32 -4.18
CA TRP A 144 4.07 17.64 -5.31
C TRP A 144 4.30 18.31 -6.66
N LYS A 145 4.66 19.59 -6.71
CA LYS A 145 4.99 20.32 -7.94
C LYS A 145 6.15 19.71 -8.73
N GLN A 146 6.98 18.88 -8.10
CA GLN A 146 8.09 18.20 -8.76
C GLN A 146 7.64 17.05 -9.69
N PHE A 147 6.36 16.67 -9.64
CA PHE A 147 5.78 15.57 -10.43
C PHE A 147 4.76 16.03 -11.48
N ASP A 148 4.58 17.35 -11.62
CA ASP A 148 3.76 17.99 -12.65
C ASP A 148 4.45 18.00 -14.03
#